data_AF-A0A965RWJ8-F1
#
_entry.id   AF-A0A965RWJ8-F1
#
_cell.length_a   1.000
_cell.length_b   1.000
_cell.length_c   1.000
_cell.angle_alpha   90.00
_cell.angle_beta   90.00
_cell.angle_gamma   90.00
#
_symmetry.space_group_name_H-M   'P 1'
#
loop_
_entity.id
_entity.type
_entity.pdbx_description
1 polymer ?
#
loop_
_entity_poly.entity_id
_entity_poly.type
_entity_poly.pdbx_seq_one_letter_code
_entity_poly.pdbx_strand_id
1 'polypeptide(L)'
;MWKVIANFILRNRFFVLGVITLATVFFGFYAFTGLRIDNKYGIVLPKNSQTTENYSKFKDLFGEDGGALIIAVETDTLYTEKSFLRWKQLGDSILQMEGVESVISEATLFTIKNNQAASKFEIFRVFSDITYREKSIDSIRKEVKAKPIFKGLLYNEKGNVSLMMVTINEDFLTSKSKSQVVVNIENLAKTYQTKIGKIHFGGLPHLRVEISNRIMFEMLLFIGLSMLVTSSLLYFFFRSFRVVIMCGIIVAVTVVWAMGEIAVMDFKLTILMALIPPLMIVIGIPNCIFLMTKFHQEVKEHGNKVKALSNVIQKTGTATFLTNFTIAIGFGTFAFTNSEKLMEFGMVASFNIMMVFVLTMCLMPIYISFLDTPEQRHLKHLDRKFAIAMVGYIVHIVQRRRTLIYVLTILVIIVSVLGFSKIKTTGNLTSDLPKNDTILQDVKFMEKNFGGSIPFEIMVSYKERGRLFKGSTMERVEEVQEMFAQDSLFSKTISPIDFVKAINMAYYNNNPEKYCLISNRDKLRLKRYMDNLSISNTNGGGLSLKELLDTNTFTLRIRCQMKDIGSFEVAQKVDSLKQKVDSIFNPDKAQIENYFQKLKLIKNTSIPFYTLFLM
;
A
#
# COMPACT_ATOMS: atom_id res chain seq x y z
N MET A 1 24.50 40.93 8.06
CA MET A 1 24.15 39.84 7.14
C MET A 1 23.07 40.24 6.13
N TRP A 2 21.81 40.47 6.54
CA TRP A 2 20.70 40.76 5.61
C TRP A 2 20.88 41.95 4.67
N LYS A 3 21.59 43.00 5.10
CA LYS A 3 21.93 44.15 4.24
C LYS A 3 22.82 43.75 3.05
N VAL A 4 23.76 42.83 3.27
CA VAL A 4 24.64 42.30 2.21
C VAL A 4 23.82 41.45 1.24
N ILE A 5 22.93 40.60 1.77
CA ILE A 5 22.01 39.78 0.97
C ILE A 5 21.09 40.65 0.12
N ALA A 6 20.51 41.71 0.70
CA ALA A 6 19.66 42.67 -0.02
C ALA A 6 20.41 43.32 -1.18
N ASN A 7 21.61 43.82 -0.92
CA ASN A 7 22.44 44.46 -1.94
C ASN A 7 22.84 43.47 -3.05
N PHE A 8 23.17 42.23 -2.69
CA PHE A 8 23.51 41.19 -3.67
C PHE A 8 22.33 40.86 -4.58
N ILE A 9 21.15 40.57 -4.00
CA ILE A 9 19.94 40.23 -4.76
C ILE A 9 19.54 41.35 -5.71
N LEU A 10 19.53 42.60 -5.24
CA LEU A 10 19.06 43.74 -6.03
C LEU A 10 20.07 44.17 -7.10
N ARG A 11 21.38 44.14 -6.81
CA ARG A 11 22.43 44.52 -7.76
C ARG A 11 22.64 43.45 -8.84
N ASN A 12 22.52 42.18 -8.49
CA ASN A 12 22.76 41.04 -9.38
C ASN A 12 21.47 40.34 -9.82
N ARG A 13 20.35 41.07 -9.92
CA ARG A 13 19.01 40.50 -10.19
C ARG A 13 18.93 39.56 -11.40
N PHE A 14 19.60 39.89 -12.51
CA PHE A 14 19.61 39.05 -13.71
C PHE A 14 20.41 37.75 -13.51
N PHE A 15 21.51 37.82 -12.77
CA PHE A 15 22.29 36.64 -12.40
C PHE A 15 21.48 35.71 -11.49
N VAL A 16 20.83 36.26 -10.46
CA VAL A 16 19.98 35.48 -9.54
C VAL A 16 18.81 34.83 -10.29
N LEU A 17 18.15 35.55 -11.19
CA LEU A 17 17.12 34.98 -12.06
C LEU A 17 17.68 33.86 -12.93
N GLY A 18 18.82 34.06 -13.58
CA GLY A 18 19.47 33.03 -14.41
C GLY A 18 19.78 31.76 -13.62
N VAL A 19 20.32 31.88 -12.40
CA VAL A 19 20.58 30.74 -11.51
C VAL A 19 19.29 30.01 -11.13
N ILE A 20 18.24 30.75 -10.73
CA ILE A 20 16.95 30.14 -10.37
C ILE A 20 16.32 29.45 -11.59
N THR A 21 16.36 30.07 -12.77
CA THR A 21 15.84 29.46 -14.00
C THR A 21 16.61 28.19 -14.35
N LEU A 22 17.94 28.20 -14.27
CA LEU A 22 18.75 27.01 -14.55
C LEU A 22 18.47 25.89 -13.55
N ALA A 23 18.36 26.20 -12.26
CA ALA A 23 17.97 25.24 -11.24
C ALA A 23 16.54 24.70 -11.48
N THR A 24 15.61 25.55 -11.92
CA THR A 24 14.25 25.13 -12.26
C THR A 24 14.22 24.21 -13.47
N VAL A 25 15.02 24.48 -14.50
CA VAL A 25 15.17 23.59 -15.66
C VAL A 25 15.79 22.25 -15.22
N PHE A 26 16.82 22.28 -14.38
CA PHE A 26 17.45 21.08 -13.82
C PHE A 26 16.43 20.22 -13.04
N PHE A 27 15.75 20.79 -12.06
CA PHE A 27 14.75 20.06 -11.28
C PHE A 27 13.56 19.62 -12.13
N GLY A 28 13.11 20.46 -13.08
CA GLY A 28 12.05 20.12 -14.02
C GLY A 28 12.41 18.94 -14.93
N PHE A 29 13.66 18.86 -15.39
CA PHE A 29 14.16 17.72 -16.16
C PHE A 29 14.09 16.44 -15.32
N TYR A 30 14.63 16.44 -14.11
CA TYR A 30 14.58 15.27 -13.21
C TYR A 30 13.15 14.91 -12.78
N ALA A 31 12.28 15.89 -12.56
CA ALA A 31 10.87 15.64 -12.26
C ALA A 31 10.16 14.92 -13.42
N PHE A 32 10.53 15.22 -14.67
CA PHE A 32 9.95 14.58 -15.85
C PHE A 32 10.55 13.20 -16.13
N THR A 33 11.87 13.03 -16.00
CA THR A 33 12.57 11.79 -16.41
C THR A 33 12.77 10.79 -15.27
N GLY A 34 12.90 11.27 -14.03
CA GLY A 34 13.36 10.47 -12.88
C GLY A 34 12.26 10.09 -11.89
N LEU A 35 11.06 10.68 -11.98
CA LEU A 35 10.03 10.49 -10.97
C LEU A 35 9.37 9.10 -11.09
N ARG A 36 9.63 8.24 -10.12
CA ARG A 36 9.08 6.87 -10.03
C ARG A 36 7.98 6.81 -8.98
N ILE A 37 6.86 6.15 -9.27
CA ILE A 37 5.76 6.02 -8.30
C ILE A 37 5.99 4.79 -7.42
N ASP A 38 5.76 4.93 -6.12
CA ASP A 38 5.70 3.77 -5.23
C ASP A 38 4.30 3.15 -5.24
N ASN A 39 4.12 2.08 -6.02
CA ASN A 39 2.87 1.32 -6.06
C ASN A 39 2.74 0.28 -4.92
N LYS A 40 3.72 0.18 -4.01
CA LYS A 40 3.63 -0.73 -2.85
C LYS A 40 2.80 -0.08 -1.73
N TYR A 41 1.48 -0.20 -1.86
CA TYR A 41 0.53 0.21 -0.83
C TYR A 41 0.77 -0.59 0.47
N GLY A 42 0.76 0.11 1.62
CA GLY A 42 0.61 -0.54 2.94
C GLY A 42 1.88 -0.94 3.72
N ILE A 43 3.09 -0.95 3.15
CA ILE A 43 4.30 -1.32 3.92
C ILE A 43 4.99 -0.06 4.46
N VAL A 44 4.67 0.28 5.70
CA VAL A 44 5.35 1.33 6.50
C VAL A 44 6.02 0.66 7.71
N LEU A 45 6.66 -0.48 7.47
CA LEU A 45 7.28 -1.27 8.53
C LEU A 45 8.66 -0.73 8.89
N PRO A 46 9.05 -0.74 10.17
CA PRO A 46 10.41 -0.41 10.57
C PRO A 46 11.43 -1.39 10.01
N LYS A 47 12.52 -0.87 9.40
CA LYS A 47 13.60 -1.69 8.81
C LYS A 47 14.14 -2.75 9.78
N ASN A 48 14.34 -2.39 11.04
CA ASN A 48 14.96 -3.24 12.05
C ASN A 48 13.94 -4.03 12.89
N SER A 49 12.71 -4.21 12.41
CA SER A 49 11.70 -5.01 13.10
C SER A 49 11.82 -6.50 12.75
N GLN A 50 11.53 -7.38 13.72
CA GLN A 50 11.44 -8.83 13.48
C GLN A 50 10.45 -9.17 12.36
N THR A 51 9.36 -8.40 12.26
CA THR A 51 8.34 -8.56 11.21
C THR A 51 8.93 -8.34 9.81
N THR A 52 9.79 -7.33 9.64
CA THR A 52 10.44 -7.05 8.34
C THR A 52 11.44 -8.14 7.98
N GLU A 53 12.19 -8.64 8.96
CA GLU A 53 13.10 -9.77 8.76
C GLU A 53 12.35 -11.05 8.37
N ASN A 54 11.25 -11.36 9.06
CA ASN A 54 10.41 -12.51 8.76
C ASN A 54 9.78 -12.40 7.36
N TYR A 55 9.31 -11.22 6.97
CA TYR A 55 8.76 -10.98 5.65
C TYR A 55 9.82 -11.08 4.54
N SER A 56 11.04 -10.61 4.80
CA SER A 56 12.16 -10.75 3.86
C SER A 56 12.53 -12.21 3.66
N LYS A 57 12.63 -12.99 4.76
CA LYS A 57 12.85 -14.44 4.69
C LYS A 57 11.73 -15.17 3.94
N PHE A 58 10.47 -14.77 4.15
CA PHE A 58 9.34 -15.32 3.39
C PHE A 58 9.51 -15.06 1.89
N LYS A 59 9.84 -13.82 1.52
CA LYS A 59 10.04 -13.41 0.13
C LYS A 59 11.18 -14.19 -0.53
N ASP A 60 12.29 -14.41 0.18
CA ASP A 60 13.43 -15.17 -0.33
C ASP A 60 13.09 -16.66 -0.56
N LEU A 61 12.20 -17.23 0.26
CA LEU A 61 11.82 -18.64 0.18
C LEU A 61 10.69 -18.93 -0.82
N PHE A 62 9.69 -18.05 -0.90
CA PHE A 62 8.44 -18.30 -1.62
C PHE A 62 8.10 -17.25 -2.70
N GLY A 63 8.90 -16.18 -2.83
CA GLY A 63 8.59 -15.04 -3.69
C GLY A 63 7.60 -14.04 -3.05
N GLU A 64 7.17 -13.04 -3.82
CA GLU A 64 6.12 -12.10 -3.36
C GLU A 64 4.72 -12.64 -3.71
N ASP A 65 3.88 -12.88 -2.70
CA ASP A 65 2.47 -13.33 -2.91
C ASP A 65 1.51 -12.18 -3.27
N GLY A 66 2.05 -11.00 -3.58
CA GLY A 66 1.29 -9.79 -3.87
C GLY A 66 0.64 -9.76 -5.26
N GLY A 67 0.97 -10.71 -6.13
CA GLY A 67 0.64 -10.71 -7.55
C GLY A 67 -0.75 -11.26 -7.92
N ALA A 68 -1.51 -11.80 -6.96
CA ALA A 68 -2.80 -12.44 -7.26
C ALA A 68 -3.93 -11.41 -7.41
N LEU A 69 -4.33 -11.13 -8.66
CA LEU A 69 -5.55 -10.41 -9.00
C LEU A 69 -6.72 -11.40 -8.97
N ILE A 70 -7.81 -11.04 -8.31
CA ILE A 70 -8.99 -11.90 -8.20
C ILE A 70 -10.14 -11.27 -8.98
N ILE A 71 -10.77 -12.08 -9.83
CA ILE A 71 -11.97 -11.73 -10.58
C ILE A 71 -13.07 -12.66 -10.09
N ALA A 72 -14.12 -12.12 -9.48
CA ALA A 72 -15.28 -12.88 -9.04
C ALA A 72 -16.46 -12.63 -9.98
N VAL A 73 -17.24 -13.66 -10.29
CA VAL A 73 -18.50 -13.55 -11.02
C VAL A 73 -19.64 -14.10 -10.17
N GLU A 74 -20.67 -13.27 -9.97
CA GLU A 74 -21.92 -13.61 -9.30
C GLU A 74 -22.97 -13.96 -10.36
N THR A 75 -23.36 -15.23 -10.46
CA THR A 75 -24.32 -15.70 -11.46
C THR A 75 -24.87 -17.10 -11.15
N ASP A 76 -26.17 -17.29 -11.34
CA ASP A 76 -26.83 -18.60 -11.23
C ASP A 76 -26.60 -19.50 -12.45
N THR A 77 -26.09 -18.92 -13.55
CA THR A 77 -26.06 -19.55 -14.87
C THR A 77 -24.65 -19.84 -15.41
N LEU A 78 -23.64 -19.85 -14.52
CA LEU A 78 -22.25 -20.12 -14.94
C LEU A 78 -22.14 -21.46 -15.66
N TYR A 79 -22.80 -22.49 -15.14
CA TYR A 79 -22.83 -23.84 -15.69
C TYR A 79 -23.86 -23.98 -16.83
N THR A 80 -23.82 -23.06 -17.77
CA THR A 80 -24.43 -23.20 -19.10
C THR A 80 -23.31 -23.25 -20.12
N GLU A 81 -23.50 -23.97 -21.24
CA GLU A 81 -22.45 -24.10 -22.26
C GLU A 81 -21.92 -22.74 -22.74
N LYS A 82 -22.83 -21.77 -22.94
CA LYS A 82 -22.46 -20.42 -23.37
C LYS A 82 -21.66 -19.67 -22.30
N SER A 83 -22.12 -19.65 -21.05
CA SER A 83 -21.44 -18.89 -19.98
C SER A 83 -20.12 -19.52 -19.57
N PHE A 84 -20.05 -20.85 -19.48
CA PHE A 84 -18.83 -21.55 -19.10
C PHE A 84 -17.75 -21.45 -20.18
N LEU A 85 -18.13 -21.53 -21.46
CA LEU A 85 -17.21 -21.28 -22.57
C LEU A 85 -16.67 -19.84 -22.55
N ARG A 86 -17.53 -18.86 -22.29
CA ARG A 86 -17.11 -17.45 -22.16
C ARG A 86 -16.18 -17.23 -20.97
N TRP A 87 -16.43 -17.90 -19.86
CA TRP A 87 -15.56 -17.86 -18.68
C TRP A 87 -14.17 -18.44 -18.98
N LYS A 88 -14.11 -19.54 -19.75
CA LYS A 88 -12.86 -20.08 -20.28
C LYS A 88 -12.15 -19.09 -21.22
N GLN A 89 -12.87 -18.52 -22.19
CA GLN A 89 -12.33 -17.58 -23.17
C GLN A 89 -11.74 -16.33 -22.50
N LEU A 90 -12.40 -15.80 -21.47
CA LEU A 90 -11.88 -14.71 -20.66
C LEU A 90 -10.54 -15.09 -20.03
N GLY A 91 -10.46 -16.25 -19.36
CA GLY A 91 -9.22 -16.71 -18.73
C GLY A 91 -8.09 -16.98 -19.72
N ASP A 92 -8.38 -17.61 -20.86
CA ASP A 92 -7.40 -17.89 -21.90
C ASP A 92 -6.88 -16.59 -22.54
N SER A 93 -7.73 -15.58 -22.71
CA SER A 93 -7.35 -14.26 -23.25
C SER A 93 -6.47 -13.48 -22.26
N ILE A 94 -6.78 -13.56 -20.96
CA ILE A 94 -5.98 -12.95 -19.90
C ILE A 94 -4.59 -13.61 -19.83
N LEU A 95 -4.51 -14.94 -19.95
CA LEU A 95 -3.25 -15.68 -19.91
C LEU A 95 -2.28 -15.30 -21.04
N GLN A 96 -2.78 -14.77 -22.15
CA GLN A 96 -1.95 -14.31 -23.28
C GLN A 96 -1.38 -12.90 -23.06
N MET A 97 -1.82 -12.17 -22.04
CA MET A 97 -1.33 -10.82 -21.77
C MET A 97 0.08 -10.85 -21.18
N GLU A 98 0.92 -9.89 -21.60
CA GLU A 98 2.28 -9.75 -21.08
C GLU A 98 2.27 -9.49 -19.57
N GLY A 99 3.08 -10.23 -18.82
CA GLY A 99 3.17 -10.11 -17.35
C GLY A 99 2.19 -10.99 -16.57
N VAL A 100 1.30 -11.73 -17.24
CA VAL A 100 0.45 -12.75 -16.60
C VAL A 100 1.19 -14.09 -16.57
N GLU A 101 1.38 -14.64 -15.38
CA GLU A 101 2.10 -15.90 -15.18
C GLU A 101 1.17 -17.11 -15.18
N SER A 102 -0.04 -16.96 -14.61
CA SER A 102 -1.02 -18.03 -14.60
C SER A 102 -2.46 -17.52 -14.41
N VAL A 103 -3.42 -18.32 -14.88
CA VAL A 103 -4.85 -18.08 -14.69
C VAL A 103 -5.52 -19.37 -14.23
N ILE A 104 -6.14 -19.33 -13.06
CA ILE A 104 -6.81 -20.48 -12.43
C ILE A 104 -8.29 -20.14 -12.22
N SER A 105 -9.17 -20.93 -12.81
CA SER A 105 -10.62 -20.84 -12.60
C SER A 105 -11.25 -22.23 -12.74
N GLU A 106 -12.55 -22.37 -12.41
CA GLU A 106 -13.29 -23.62 -12.63
C GLU A 106 -13.19 -24.17 -14.07
N ALA A 107 -12.94 -23.31 -15.06
CA ALA A 107 -12.83 -23.69 -16.47
C ALA A 107 -11.41 -24.11 -16.91
N THR A 108 -10.38 -23.86 -16.09
CA THR A 108 -8.99 -24.24 -16.37
C THR A 108 -8.47 -25.36 -15.47
N LEU A 109 -9.33 -25.92 -14.62
CA LEU A 109 -8.96 -26.97 -13.66
C LEU A 109 -8.47 -28.25 -14.32
N PHE A 110 -7.50 -28.88 -13.66
CA PHE A 110 -7.00 -30.20 -13.99
C PHE A 110 -7.62 -31.29 -13.11
N THR A 111 -7.62 -32.51 -13.65
CA THR A 111 -7.99 -33.75 -13.00
C THR A 111 -6.84 -34.72 -13.10
N ILE A 112 -6.60 -35.50 -12.05
CA ILE A 112 -5.55 -36.51 -12.02
C ILE A 112 -6.25 -37.85 -12.17
N LYS A 113 -5.90 -38.61 -13.21
CA LYS A 113 -6.38 -39.98 -13.41
C LYS A 113 -5.28 -40.97 -13.06
N ASN A 114 -5.68 -42.05 -12.41
CA ASN A 114 -4.78 -43.15 -12.07
C ASN A 114 -4.72 -44.14 -13.24
N ASN A 115 -3.58 -44.21 -13.92
CA ASN A 115 -3.31 -45.27 -14.89
C ASN A 115 -2.64 -46.45 -14.15
N GLN A 116 -3.46 -47.42 -13.73
CA GLN A 116 -3.02 -48.58 -12.96
C GLN A 116 -2.07 -49.48 -13.76
N ALA A 117 -2.27 -49.60 -15.08
CA ALA A 117 -1.45 -50.43 -15.95
C ALA A 117 -0.01 -49.89 -16.08
N ALA A 118 0.13 -48.57 -16.25
CA ALA A 118 1.43 -47.90 -16.31
C ALA A 118 1.99 -47.50 -14.93
N SER A 119 1.25 -47.73 -13.85
CA SER A 119 1.57 -47.26 -12.49
C SER A 119 1.97 -45.78 -12.44
N LYS A 120 1.20 -44.94 -13.16
CA LYS A 120 1.48 -43.51 -13.33
C LYS A 120 0.20 -42.67 -13.19
N PHE A 121 0.36 -41.47 -12.66
CA PHE A 121 -0.69 -40.46 -12.68
C PHE A 121 -0.61 -39.64 -13.98
N GLU A 122 -1.76 -39.46 -14.61
CA GLU A 122 -1.92 -38.65 -15.81
C GLU A 122 -2.81 -37.45 -15.51
N ILE A 123 -2.36 -36.27 -15.93
CA ILE A 123 -3.03 -34.99 -15.65
C ILE A 123 -3.76 -34.56 -16.92
N PHE A 124 -5.07 -34.34 -16.81
CA PHE A 124 -5.93 -33.88 -17.90
C PHE A 124 -6.68 -32.63 -17.51
N ARG A 125 -7.01 -31.75 -18.47
CA ARG A 125 -7.96 -30.66 -18.21
C ARG A 125 -9.36 -31.26 -18.02
N VAL A 126 -10.11 -30.76 -17.03
CA VAL A 126 -11.51 -31.17 -16.83
C VAL A 126 -12.34 -30.77 -18.04
N PHE A 127 -12.07 -29.57 -18.58
CA PHE A 127 -12.70 -28.99 -19.76
C PHE A 127 -11.65 -28.67 -20.85
N SER A 128 -11.53 -29.57 -21.82
CA SER A 128 -10.66 -29.44 -23.01
C SER A 128 -11.48 -29.25 -24.29
N ASP A 129 -12.53 -30.04 -24.46
CA ASP A 129 -13.45 -29.97 -25.60
C ASP A 129 -14.46 -28.83 -25.45
N ILE A 130 -14.23 -27.73 -26.16
CA ILE A 130 -15.12 -26.57 -26.17
C ILE A 130 -16.46 -26.82 -26.88
N THR A 131 -16.63 -27.98 -27.54
CA THR A 131 -17.86 -28.36 -28.24
C THR A 131 -18.81 -29.19 -27.40
N TYR A 132 -18.42 -29.54 -26.16
CA TYR A 132 -19.23 -30.34 -25.20
C TYR A 132 -19.63 -31.73 -25.72
N ARG A 133 -18.94 -32.27 -26.73
CA ARG A 133 -19.20 -33.60 -27.29
C ARG A 133 -18.63 -34.70 -26.41
N GLU A 134 -17.45 -34.48 -25.84
CA GLU A 134 -16.81 -35.44 -24.93
C GLU A 134 -17.50 -35.48 -23.56
N LYS A 135 -17.88 -34.32 -23.04
CA LYS A 135 -18.52 -34.16 -21.72
C LYS A 135 -19.59 -33.09 -21.77
N SER A 136 -20.77 -33.41 -21.27
CA SER A 136 -21.83 -32.41 -21.04
C SER A 136 -21.43 -31.42 -19.94
N ILE A 137 -22.02 -30.23 -19.97
CA ILE A 137 -21.80 -29.21 -18.93
C ILE A 137 -22.15 -29.71 -17.52
N ASP A 138 -23.16 -30.58 -17.38
CA ASP A 138 -23.52 -31.18 -16.10
C ASP A 138 -22.47 -32.19 -15.60
N SER A 139 -21.83 -32.93 -16.52
CA SER A 139 -20.72 -33.81 -16.17
C SER A 139 -19.52 -33.01 -15.68
N ILE A 140 -19.19 -31.93 -16.39
CA ILE A 140 -18.13 -30.98 -15.99
C ILE A 140 -18.44 -30.38 -14.62
N ARG A 141 -19.68 -29.93 -14.38
CA ARG A 141 -20.13 -29.42 -13.09
C ARG A 141 -19.91 -30.43 -11.98
N LYS A 142 -20.36 -31.68 -12.17
CA LYS A 142 -20.19 -32.74 -11.17
C LYS A 142 -18.71 -33.01 -10.89
N GLU A 143 -17.87 -33.08 -11.92
CA GLU A 143 -16.44 -33.34 -11.75
C GLU A 143 -15.71 -32.18 -11.03
N VAL A 144 -16.03 -30.93 -11.36
CA VAL A 144 -15.46 -29.75 -10.68
C VAL A 144 -15.92 -29.70 -9.22
N LYS A 145 -17.23 -29.84 -8.97
CA LYS A 145 -17.80 -29.74 -7.62
C LYS A 145 -17.45 -30.91 -6.70
N ALA A 146 -17.09 -32.07 -7.27
CA ALA A 146 -16.63 -33.22 -6.52
C ALA A 146 -15.25 -33.02 -5.86
N LYS A 147 -14.49 -31.98 -6.23
CA LYS A 147 -13.12 -31.75 -5.74
C LYS A 147 -13.14 -30.84 -4.50
N PRO A 148 -12.93 -31.38 -3.27
CA PRO A 148 -13.08 -30.58 -2.05
C PRO A 148 -12.09 -29.43 -1.97
N ILE A 149 -10.88 -29.57 -2.53
CA ILE A 149 -9.80 -28.56 -2.50
C ILE A 149 -10.23 -27.19 -3.05
N PHE A 150 -11.12 -27.13 -4.05
CA PHE A 150 -11.53 -25.88 -4.69
C PHE A 150 -12.77 -25.23 -4.07
N LYS A 151 -13.56 -25.98 -3.30
CA LYS A 151 -14.71 -25.44 -2.57
C LYS A 151 -14.26 -24.40 -1.54
N GLY A 152 -14.82 -23.19 -1.59
CA GLY A 152 -14.43 -22.07 -0.73
C GLY A 152 -13.12 -21.39 -1.12
N LEU A 153 -12.47 -21.84 -2.20
CA LEU A 153 -11.27 -21.20 -2.77
C LEU A 153 -11.56 -20.60 -4.15
N LEU A 154 -12.18 -21.38 -5.05
CA LEU A 154 -12.54 -20.93 -6.40
C LEU A 154 -14.04 -20.74 -6.58
N TYR A 155 -14.87 -21.32 -5.71
CA TYR A 155 -16.31 -21.15 -5.81
C TYR A 155 -16.99 -21.23 -4.45
N ASN A 156 -18.11 -20.53 -4.35
CA ASN A 156 -19.05 -20.61 -3.23
C ASN A 156 -20.44 -20.97 -3.76
N GLU A 157 -20.92 -22.16 -3.39
CA GLU A 157 -22.22 -22.67 -3.82
C GLU A 157 -23.40 -21.92 -3.20
N LYS A 158 -23.25 -21.37 -1.99
CA LYS A 158 -24.35 -20.66 -1.31
C LYS A 158 -24.62 -19.29 -1.93
N GLY A 159 -23.60 -18.66 -2.49
CA GLY A 159 -23.68 -17.33 -3.09
C GLY A 159 -23.71 -17.34 -4.62
N ASN A 160 -23.63 -18.51 -5.26
CA ASN A 160 -23.47 -18.65 -6.72
C ASN A 160 -22.33 -17.75 -7.27
N VAL A 161 -21.20 -17.77 -6.55
CA VAL A 161 -20.01 -16.98 -6.87
C VAL A 161 -18.86 -17.87 -7.30
N SER A 162 -18.18 -17.51 -8.37
CA SER A 162 -17.02 -18.23 -8.89
C SER A 162 -15.86 -17.28 -9.13
N LEU A 163 -14.64 -17.71 -8.83
CA LEU A 163 -13.41 -16.92 -8.89
C LEU A 163 -12.53 -17.38 -10.04
N MET A 164 -11.83 -16.40 -10.58
CA MET A 164 -10.66 -16.55 -11.42
C MET A 164 -9.50 -15.84 -10.73
N MET A 165 -8.46 -16.59 -10.41
CA MET A 165 -7.22 -16.07 -9.85
C MET A 165 -6.24 -15.86 -11.01
N VAL A 166 -5.73 -14.64 -11.13
CA VAL A 166 -4.76 -14.24 -12.14
C VAL A 166 -3.48 -13.86 -11.43
N THR A 167 -2.43 -14.64 -11.60
CA THR A 167 -1.11 -14.32 -11.03
C THR A 167 -0.37 -13.39 -12.00
N ILE A 168 -0.07 -12.19 -11.54
CA ILE A 168 0.66 -11.16 -12.28
C ILE A 168 2.06 -11.06 -11.69
N ASN A 169 3.05 -10.97 -12.56
CA ASN A 169 4.43 -10.77 -12.18
C ASN A 169 4.61 -9.45 -11.41
N GLU A 170 5.29 -9.48 -10.26
CA GLU A 170 5.46 -8.31 -9.38
C GLU A 170 6.23 -7.15 -10.05
N ASP A 171 7.13 -7.43 -11.00
CA ASP A 171 7.85 -6.38 -11.75
C ASP A 171 6.89 -5.56 -12.64
N PHE A 172 5.77 -6.14 -13.04
CA PHE A 172 4.71 -5.43 -13.76
C PHE A 172 3.89 -4.55 -12.83
N LEU A 173 3.71 -4.94 -11.56
CA LEU A 173 2.91 -4.18 -10.58
C LEU A 173 3.67 -2.98 -10.02
N THR A 174 4.99 -3.09 -9.90
CA THR A 174 5.84 -2.01 -9.37
C THR A 174 6.11 -0.89 -10.38
N SER A 175 5.99 -1.16 -11.68
CA SER A 175 6.20 -0.17 -12.74
C SER A 175 4.89 0.47 -13.20
N LYS A 176 4.83 1.80 -13.22
CA LYS A 176 3.64 2.57 -13.67
C LYS A 176 3.19 2.20 -15.08
N SER A 177 4.13 2.01 -16.01
CA SER A 177 3.80 1.71 -17.41
C SER A 177 3.28 0.28 -17.58
N LYS A 178 3.78 -0.65 -16.76
CA LYS A 178 3.44 -2.07 -16.83
C LYS A 178 2.22 -2.42 -15.99
N SER A 179 1.90 -1.64 -14.95
CA SER A 179 0.75 -1.85 -14.08
C SER A 179 -0.59 -1.67 -14.80
N GLN A 180 -0.56 -1.07 -16.00
CA GLN A 180 -1.69 -0.99 -16.91
C GLN A 180 -2.25 -2.37 -17.30
N VAL A 181 -1.46 -3.45 -17.19
CA VAL A 181 -1.94 -4.82 -17.40
C VAL A 181 -3.16 -5.13 -16.53
N VAL A 182 -3.18 -4.67 -15.27
CA VAL A 182 -4.30 -4.88 -14.34
C VAL A 182 -5.57 -4.22 -14.90
N VAL A 183 -5.47 -2.95 -15.30
CA VAL A 183 -6.59 -2.19 -15.89
C VAL A 183 -7.07 -2.84 -17.19
N ASN A 184 -6.16 -3.36 -18.02
CA ASN A 184 -6.51 -4.04 -19.27
C ASN A 184 -7.26 -5.35 -19.01
N ILE A 185 -6.83 -6.14 -18.01
CA ILE A 185 -7.51 -7.35 -17.56
C ILE A 185 -8.92 -7.01 -17.06
N GLU A 186 -9.05 -5.99 -16.21
CA GLU A 186 -10.33 -5.58 -15.65
C GLU A 186 -11.30 -5.05 -16.72
N ASN A 187 -10.79 -4.24 -17.66
CA ASN A 187 -11.59 -3.76 -18.79
C ASN A 187 -12.06 -4.91 -19.66
N LEU A 188 -11.18 -5.88 -19.95
CA LEU A 188 -11.56 -7.09 -20.68
C LEU A 188 -12.65 -7.85 -19.91
N ALA A 189 -12.48 -8.09 -18.61
CA ALA A 189 -13.45 -8.78 -17.78
C ALA A 189 -14.81 -8.05 -17.78
N LYS A 190 -14.84 -6.72 -17.65
CA LYS A 190 -16.07 -5.91 -17.71
C LYS A 190 -16.85 -6.11 -19.03
N THR A 191 -16.18 -6.37 -20.16
CA THR A 191 -16.89 -6.70 -21.42
C THR A 191 -17.68 -8.01 -21.39
N TYR A 192 -17.36 -8.92 -20.46
CA TYR A 192 -18.07 -10.18 -20.24
C TYR A 192 -19.18 -10.07 -19.19
N GLN A 193 -19.31 -8.94 -18.49
CA GLN A 193 -20.28 -8.76 -17.41
C GLN A 193 -21.73 -8.96 -17.90
N THR A 194 -22.09 -8.39 -19.05
CA THR A 194 -23.43 -8.56 -19.65
C THR A 194 -23.69 -9.99 -20.17
N LYS A 195 -22.64 -10.81 -20.30
CA LYS A 195 -22.67 -12.12 -20.94
C LYS A 195 -22.62 -13.28 -19.96
N ILE A 196 -22.07 -13.09 -18.75
CA ILE A 196 -21.85 -14.15 -17.74
C ILE A 196 -22.56 -13.81 -16.43
N GLY A 197 -22.47 -12.56 -15.97
CA GLY A 197 -22.98 -12.11 -14.69
C GLY A 197 -22.23 -10.90 -14.13
N LYS A 198 -22.62 -10.44 -12.95
CA LYS A 198 -21.98 -9.30 -12.30
C LYS A 198 -20.54 -9.67 -11.89
N ILE A 199 -19.58 -8.81 -12.20
CA ILE A 199 -18.16 -9.04 -11.93
C ILE A 199 -17.70 -8.12 -10.80
N HIS A 200 -16.89 -8.66 -9.90
CA HIS A 200 -16.23 -7.98 -8.79
C HIS A 200 -14.73 -8.21 -8.87
N PHE A 201 -13.93 -7.21 -8.47
CA PHE A 201 -12.47 -7.27 -8.51
C PHE A 201 -11.88 -7.24 -7.12
N GLY A 202 -10.79 -7.97 -6.92
CA GLY A 202 -10.12 -8.04 -5.62
C GLY A 202 -8.65 -8.43 -5.74
N GLY A 203 -8.02 -8.60 -4.58
CA GLY A 203 -6.59 -8.86 -4.50
C GLY A 203 -5.76 -7.57 -4.49
N LEU A 204 -4.51 -7.72 -4.04
CA LEU A 204 -3.58 -6.60 -3.88
C LEU A 204 -3.26 -5.86 -5.20
N PRO A 205 -3.18 -6.51 -6.38
CA PRO A 205 -2.95 -5.79 -7.64
C PRO A 205 -4.05 -4.77 -7.96
N HIS A 206 -5.32 -5.15 -7.81
CA HIS A 206 -6.47 -4.27 -8.00
C HIS A 206 -6.38 -3.05 -7.06
N LEU A 207 -6.18 -3.31 -5.76
CA LEU A 207 -6.06 -2.27 -4.74
C LEU A 207 -4.92 -1.29 -5.03
N ARG A 208 -3.74 -1.79 -5.35
CA ARG A 208 -2.55 -0.96 -5.60
C ARG A 208 -2.73 -0.06 -6.82
N VAL A 209 -3.25 -0.60 -7.92
CA VAL A 209 -3.38 0.15 -9.18
C VAL A 209 -4.50 1.20 -9.08
N GLU A 210 -5.67 0.83 -8.56
CA GLU A 210 -6.79 1.77 -8.40
C GLU A 210 -6.46 2.90 -7.43
N ILE A 211 -5.86 2.59 -6.26
CA ILE A 211 -5.46 3.61 -5.29
C ILE A 211 -4.37 4.52 -5.88
N SER A 212 -3.37 3.96 -6.56
CA SER A 212 -2.30 4.75 -7.19
C SER A 212 -2.85 5.70 -8.27
N ASN A 213 -3.77 5.22 -9.12
CA ASN A 213 -4.42 6.05 -10.13
C ASN A 213 -5.24 7.18 -9.52
N ARG A 214 -6.00 6.90 -8.44
CA ARG A 214 -6.77 7.91 -7.70
C ARG A 214 -5.88 8.97 -7.10
N ILE A 215 -4.79 8.58 -6.44
CA ILE A 215 -3.84 9.52 -5.85
C ILE A 215 -3.25 10.45 -6.91
N MET A 216 -2.88 9.92 -8.08
CA MET A 216 -2.36 10.74 -9.18
C MET A 216 -3.39 11.78 -9.65
N PHE A 217 -4.64 11.36 -9.84
CA PHE A 217 -5.73 12.25 -10.25
C PHE A 217 -6.05 13.29 -9.17
N GLU A 218 -6.22 12.86 -7.92
CA GLU A 218 -6.52 13.73 -6.78
C GLU A 218 -5.39 14.72 -6.49
N MET A 219 -4.12 14.32 -6.65
CA MET A 219 -2.98 15.23 -6.53
C MET A 219 -3.08 16.38 -7.54
N LEU A 220 -3.33 16.07 -8.83
CA LEU A 220 -3.50 17.09 -9.86
C LEU A 220 -4.73 17.97 -9.60
N LEU A 221 -5.83 17.36 -9.17
CA LEU A 221 -7.05 18.06 -8.79
C LEU A 221 -6.80 19.01 -7.61
N PHE A 222 -6.11 18.57 -6.57
CA PHE A 222 -5.80 19.39 -5.40
C PHE A 222 -4.83 20.52 -5.73
N ILE A 223 -3.81 20.28 -6.55
CA ILE A 223 -2.94 21.37 -7.04
C ILE A 223 -3.77 22.43 -7.78
N GLY A 224 -4.63 22.00 -8.71
CA GLY A 224 -5.50 22.91 -9.46
C GLY A 224 -6.48 23.68 -8.58
N LEU A 225 -7.17 23.00 -7.68
CA LEU A 225 -8.13 23.61 -6.75
C LEU A 225 -7.44 24.53 -5.74
N SER A 226 -6.33 24.11 -5.14
CA SER A 226 -5.55 24.94 -4.22
C SER A 226 -5.04 26.20 -4.93
N MET A 227 -4.53 26.08 -6.15
CA MET A 227 -4.10 27.23 -6.95
C MET A 227 -5.27 28.15 -7.29
N LEU A 228 -6.44 27.62 -7.64
CA LEU A 228 -7.64 28.40 -7.94
C LEU A 228 -8.13 29.18 -6.72
N VAL A 229 -8.30 28.50 -5.58
CA VAL A 229 -8.81 29.10 -4.33
C VAL A 229 -7.84 30.17 -3.84
N THR A 230 -6.54 29.87 -3.82
CA THR A 230 -5.53 30.82 -3.34
C THR A 230 -5.35 32.00 -4.29
N SER A 231 -5.37 31.78 -5.61
CA SER A 231 -5.37 32.86 -6.60
C SER A 231 -6.59 33.78 -6.47
N SER A 232 -7.78 33.20 -6.23
CA SER A 232 -9.01 33.97 -5.99
C SER A 232 -8.92 34.81 -4.72
N LEU A 233 -8.39 34.23 -3.64
CA LEU A 233 -8.17 34.94 -2.38
C LEU A 233 -7.16 36.08 -2.54
N LEU A 234 -6.02 35.82 -3.19
CA LEU A 234 -5.01 36.83 -3.51
C LEU A 234 -5.60 37.97 -4.35
N TYR A 235 -6.40 37.64 -5.36
CA TYR A 235 -7.09 38.62 -6.18
C TYR A 235 -8.04 39.48 -5.33
N PHE A 236 -8.80 38.87 -4.41
CA PHE A 236 -9.70 39.62 -3.54
C PHE A 236 -8.97 40.59 -2.59
N PHE A 237 -7.82 40.18 -2.05
CA PHE A 237 -7.02 40.99 -1.13
C PHE A 237 -6.30 42.15 -1.84
N PHE A 238 -5.58 41.86 -2.92
CA PHE A 238 -4.74 42.84 -3.61
C PHE A 238 -5.45 43.56 -4.77
N ARG A 239 -6.55 42.99 -5.28
CA ARG A 239 -7.26 43.44 -6.49
C ARG A 239 -6.33 43.68 -7.69
N SER A 240 -5.30 42.85 -7.81
CA SER A 240 -4.25 42.99 -8.82
C SER A 240 -3.86 41.63 -9.39
N PHE A 241 -4.21 41.39 -10.66
CA PHE A 241 -3.80 40.17 -11.38
C PHE A 241 -2.29 40.03 -11.49
N ARG A 242 -1.54 41.14 -11.51
CA ARG A 242 -0.06 41.13 -11.55
C ARG A 242 0.53 40.49 -10.29
N VAL A 243 -0.06 40.74 -9.12
CA VAL A 243 0.38 40.13 -7.86
C VAL A 243 0.03 38.64 -7.83
N VAL A 244 -1.17 38.29 -8.28
CA VAL A 244 -1.65 36.90 -8.34
C VAL A 244 -0.76 36.04 -9.23
N ILE A 245 -0.52 36.46 -10.47
CA ILE A 245 0.31 35.74 -11.44
C ILE A 245 1.71 35.54 -10.88
N MET A 246 2.29 36.56 -10.27
CA MET A 246 3.64 36.47 -9.73
C MET A 246 3.75 35.52 -8.54
N CYS A 247 2.84 35.59 -7.57
CA CYS A 247 2.78 34.62 -6.48
C CYS A 247 2.62 33.20 -7.04
N GLY A 248 1.78 33.04 -8.08
CA GLY A 248 1.60 31.78 -8.79
C GLY A 248 2.88 31.26 -9.43
N ILE A 249 3.68 32.13 -10.07
CA ILE A 249 4.96 31.75 -10.68
C ILE A 249 5.95 31.25 -9.62
N ILE A 250 6.12 31.97 -8.49
CA ILE A 250 7.02 31.52 -7.43
C ILE A 250 6.58 30.14 -6.93
N VAL A 251 5.30 29.97 -6.65
CA VAL A 251 4.77 28.72 -6.13
C VAL A 251 4.92 27.58 -7.14
N ALA A 252 4.68 27.84 -8.43
CA ALA A 252 4.91 26.87 -9.49
C ALA A 252 6.38 26.44 -9.57
N VAL A 253 7.32 27.39 -9.48
CA VAL A 253 8.76 27.10 -9.41
C VAL A 253 9.08 26.23 -8.19
N THR A 254 8.53 26.55 -7.02
CA THR A 254 8.70 25.73 -5.82
C THR A 254 8.19 24.30 -6.03
N VAL A 255 6.99 24.13 -6.61
CA VAL A 255 6.44 22.79 -6.86
C VAL A 255 7.33 22.00 -7.82
N VAL A 256 7.88 22.64 -8.86
CA VAL A 256 8.85 22.01 -9.76
C VAL A 256 10.12 21.58 -9.02
N TRP A 257 10.63 22.43 -8.11
CA TRP A 257 11.80 22.09 -7.30
C TRP A 257 11.51 20.92 -6.37
N ALA A 258 10.35 20.90 -5.71
CA ALA A 258 9.95 19.81 -4.84
C ALA A 258 9.85 18.47 -5.59
N MET A 259 9.20 18.47 -6.76
CA MET A 259 9.07 17.26 -7.58
C MET A 259 10.43 16.81 -8.13
N GLY A 260 11.28 17.76 -8.53
CA GLY A 260 12.62 17.46 -9.02
C GLY A 260 13.54 16.94 -7.93
N GLU A 261 13.45 17.46 -6.71
CA GLU A 261 14.22 16.99 -5.56
C GLU A 261 13.91 15.54 -5.22
N ILE A 262 12.63 15.17 -5.18
CA ILE A 262 12.20 13.78 -4.99
C ILE A 262 12.89 12.86 -6.01
N ALA A 263 12.90 13.27 -7.28
CA ALA A 263 13.55 12.51 -8.35
C ALA A 263 15.08 12.49 -8.25
N VAL A 264 15.72 13.61 -7.85
CA VAL A 264 17.19 13.71 -7.69
C VAL A 264 17.68 12.84 -6.52
N MET A 265 16.90 12.72 -5.46
CA MET A 265 17.21 11.84 -4.33
C MET A 265 16.93 10.35 -4.60
N ASP A 266 16.48 9.99 -5.81
CA ASP A 266 15.98 8.65 -6.19
C ASP A 266 14.91 8.12 -5.23
N PHE A 267 14.13 9.03 -4.63
CA PHE A 267 13.00 8.67 -3.82
C PHE A 267 11.79 8.34 -4.71
N LYS A 268 11.01 7.34 -4.29
CA LYS A 268 9.78 6.99 -4.99
C LYS A 268 8.66 7.90 -4.51
N LEU A 269 7.84 8.43 -5.42
CA LEU A 269 6.66 9.21 -5.11
C LEU A 269 5.65 8.33 -4.35
N THR A 270 5.63 8.49 -3.03
CA THR A 270 4.66 7.84 -2.13
C THR A 270 3.38 8.68 -2.02
N ILE A 271 2.36 8.08 -1.39
CA ILE A 271 1.09 8.77 -1.03
C ILE A 271 1.36 10.02 -0.19
N LEU A 272 2.30 9.94 0.74
CA LEU A 272 2.67 11.06 1.60
C LEU A 272 3.35 12.17 0.78
N MET A 273 4.23 11.81 -0.15
CA MET A 273 4.91 12.78 -1.02
C MET A 273 3.97 13.49 -1.98
N ALA A 274 2.86 12.86 -2.38
CA ALA A 274 1.82 13.51 -3.19
C ALA A 274 1.17 14.72 -2.49
N LEU A 275 1.33 14.85 -1.17
CA LEU A 275 0.87 16.01 -0.39
C LEU A 275 1.85 17.20 -0.42
N ILE A 276 3.08 17.02 -0.89
CA ILE A 276 4.11 18.07 -0.89
C ILE A 276 3.71 19.25 -1.80
N PRO A 277 3.24 19.05 -3.05
CA PRO A 277 2.81 20.17 -3.88
C PRO A 277 1.73 21.06 -3.26
N PRO A 278 0.57 20.56 -2.77
CA PRO A 278 -0.41 21.42 -2.13
C PRO A 278 0.11 22.06 -0.83
N LEU A 279 0.96 21.36 -0.07
CA LEU A 279 1.62 21.92 1.11
C LEU A 279 2.50 23.13 0.75
N MET A 280 3.27 23.05 -0.34
CA MET A 280 4.11 24.16 -0.82
C MET A 280 3.29 25.38 -1.26
N ILE A 281 2.12 25.16 -1.87
CA ILE A 281 1.19 26.24 -2.21
C ILE A 281 0.71 26.95 -0.94
N VAL A 282 0.28 26.20 0.07
CA VAL A 282 -0.25 26.74 1.33
C VAL A 282 0.82 27.50 2.12
N ILE A 283 2.08 27.06 2.11
CA ILE A 283 3.18 27.72 2.82
C ILE A 283 3.76 28.91 2.03
N GLY A 284 3.93 28.76 0.71
CA GLY A 284 4.57 29.78 -0.12
C GLY A 284 3.77 31.06 -0.29
N ILE A 285 2.44 30.95 -0.41
CA ILE A 285 1.58 32.12 -0.66
C ILE A 285 1.59 33.13 0.50
N PRO A 286 1.44 32.74 1.78
CA PRO A 286 1.60 33.65 2.91
C PRO A 286 2.95 34.39 2.93
N ASN A 287 4.05 33.74 2.55
CA ASN A 287 5.36 34.39 2.46
C ASN A 287 5.34 35.52 1.42
N CYS A 288 4.78 35.29 0.23
CA CYS A 288 4.61 36.32 -0.79
C CYS A 288 3.70 37.46 -0.32
N ILE A 289 2.56 37.13 0.31
CA ILE A 289 1.62 38.13 0.86
C ILE A 289 2.31 39.02 1.89
N PHE A 290 3.07 38.41 2.81
CA PHE A 290 3.73 39.11 3.90
C PHE A 290 4.81 40.07 3.38
N LEU A 291 5.66 39.61 2.46
CA LEU A 291 6.66 40.44 1.80
C LEU A 291 6.03 41.59 1.01
N MET A 292 4.97 41.33 0.24
CA MET A 292 4.24 42.36 -0.51
C MET A 292 3.60 43.41 0.40
N THR A 293 2.94 42.97 1.47
CA THR A 293 2.28 43.88 2.42
C THR A 293 3.32 44.75 3.12
N LYS A 294 4.46 44.18 3.53
CA LYS A 294 5.55 44.95 4.13
C LYS A 294 6.17 45.93 3.15
N PHE A 295 6.33 45.55 1.88
CA PHE A 295 6.78 46.46 0.84
C PHE A 295 5.83 47.65 0.67
N HIS A 296 4.52 47.41 0.59
CA HIS A 296 3.52 48.49 0.51
C HIS A 296 3.58 49.43 1.73
N GLN A 297 3.79 48.90 2.93
CA GLN A 297 3.97 49.71 4.14
C GLN A 297 5.22 50.60 4.06
N GLU A 298 6.38 50.03 3.71
CA GLU A 298 7.65 50.76 3.62
C GLU A 298 7.64 51.83 2.51
N VAL A 299 6.97 51.58 1.39
CA VAL A 299 6.78 52.59 0.34
C VAL A 299 5.88 53.73 0.84
N LYS A 300 4.81 53.44 1.58
CA LYS A 300 3.92 54.45 2.17
C LYS A 300 4.66 55.33 3.19
N GLU A 301 5.59 54.77 3.95
CA GLU A 301 6.34 55.49 4.99
C GLU A 301 7.52 56.30 4.45
N HIS A 302 8.25 55.80 3.45
CA HIS A 302 9.54 56.39 3.03
C HIS A 302 9.55 56.97 1.62
N GLY A 303 8.55 56.68 0.77
CA GLY A 303 8.45 57.17 -0.61
C GLY A 303 9.52 56.66 -1.59
N ASN A 304 10.60 56.05 -1.11
CA ASN A 304 11.71 55.53 -1.91
C ASN A 304 11.63 54.01 -2.07
N LYS A 305 11.37 53.55 -3.30
CA LYS A 305 11.22 52.13 -3.67
C LYS A 305 12.46 51.28 -3.35
N VAL A 306 13.65 51.76 -3.68
CA VAL A 306 14.91 51.00 -3.49
C VAL A 306 15.20 50.84 -2.01
N LYS A 307 14.99 51.91 -1.22
CA LYS A 307 15.10 51.88 0.24
C LYS A 307 14.06 50.95 0.85
N ALA A 308 12.82 51.00 0.37
CA ALA A 308 11.74 50.11 0.81
C ALA A 308 12.07 48.63 0.54
N LEU A 309 12.56 48.28 -0.66
CA LEU A 309 12.96 46.91 -0.98
C LEU A 309 14.09 46.40 -0.08
N SER A 310 15.11 47.23 0.13
CA SER A 310 16.21 46.91 1.04
C SER A 310 15.73 46.74 2.48
N ASN A 311 14.80 47.58 2.94
CA ASN A 311 14.22 47.48 4.29
C ASN A 311 13.34 46.25 4.46
N VAL A 312 12.54 45.87 3.46
CA VAL A 312 11.76 44.63 3.47
C VAL A 312 12.70 43.44 3.63
N ILE A 313 13.77 43.37 2.83
CA ILE A 313 14.72 42.26 2.95
C ILE A 313 15.37 42.21 4.34
N GLN A 314 15.73 43.36 4.90
CA GLN A 314 16.43 43.44 6.18
C GLN A 314 15.52 43.18 7.39
N LYS A 315 14.32 43.78 7.42
CA LYS A 315 13.40 43.68 8.55
C LYS A 315 12.57 42.39 8.49
N THR A 316 12.13 42.01 7.31
CA THR A 316 11.24 40.86 7.10
C THR A 316 12.03 39.56 6.98
N GLY A 317 13.29 39.61 6.51
CA GLY A 317 14.15 38.43 6.32
C GLY A 317 14.30 37.57 7.57
N THR A 318 14.62 38.15 8.73
CA THR A 318 14.76 37.39 9.99
C THR A 318 13.44 36.77 10.44
N ALA A 319 12.34 37.52 10.38
CA ALA A 319 11.03 37.05 10.82
C ALA A 319 10.55 35.88 9.95
N THR A 320 10.62 36.03 8.62
CA THR A 320 10.21 34.98 7.68
C THR A 320 11.16 33.79 7.70
N PHE A 321 12.47 34.00 7.87
CA PHE A 321 13.42 32.91 8.07
C PHE A 321 13.04 32.09 9.30
N LEU A 322 12.82 32.74 10.45
CA LEU A 322 12.50 32.04 11.69
C LEU A 322 11.19 31.25 11.56
N THR A 323 10.17 31.82 10.91
CA THR A 323 8.90 31.12 10.65
C THR A 323 9.08 29.89 9.75
N ASN A 324 9.82 30.00 8.64
CA ASN A 324 10.03 28.85 7.76
C ASN A 324 10.95 27.81 8.42
N PHE A 325 11.95 28.25 9.17
CA PHE A 325 12.89 27.39 9.88
C PHE A 325 12.20 26.55 10.96
N THR A 326 11.28 27.13 11.75
CA THR A 326 10.52 26.35 12.74
C THR A 326 9.59 25.33 12.09
N ILE A 327 8.94 25.67 10.96
CA ILE A 327 8.14 24.71 10.19
C ILE A 327 9.04 23.60 9.62
N ALA A 328 10.20 23.97 9.05
CA ALA A 328 11.17 23.02 8.51
C ALA A 328 11.71 22.07 9.59
N ILE A 329 11.99 22.55 10.81
CA ILE A 329 12.33 21.68 11.95
C ILE A 329 11.17 20.74 12.28
N GLY A 330 9.93 21.24 12.29
CA GLY A 330 8.73 20.44 12.51
C GLY A 330 8.66 19.23 11.57
N PHE A 331 8.81 19.44 10.26
CA PHE A 331 8.92 18.34 9.29
C PHE A 331 10.22 17.54 9.42
N GLY A 332 11.32 18.18 9.79
CA GLY A 332 12.61 17.54 10.05
C GLY A 332 12.55 16.51 11.19
N THR A 333 11.61 16.65 12.14
CA THR A 333 11.42 15.64 13.20
C THR A 333 11.04 14.26 12.65
N PHE A 334 10.42 14.17 11.47
CA PHE A 334 10.12 12.90 10.82
C PHE A 334 11.39 12.12 10.46
N ALA A 335 12.56 12.78 10.37
CA ALA A 335 13.83 12.11 10.15
C ALA A 335 14.20 11.11 11.26
N PHE A 336 13.63 11.29 12.46
CA PHE A 336 13.84 10.39 13.61
C PHE A 336 12.77 9.29 13.71
N THR A 337 11.85 9.21 12.74
CA THR A 337 10.84 8.15 12.73
C THR A 337 11.42 6.86 12.16
N ASN A 338 11.01 5.71 12.71
CA ASN A 338 11.47 4.40 12.25
C ASN A 338 10.83 3.96 10.92
N SER A 339 10.28 4.89 10.13
CA SER A 339 9.65 4.61 8.84
C SER A 339 10.37 5.36 7.74
N GLU A 340 10.88 4.61 6.76
CA GLU A 340 11.59 5.18 5.60
C GLU A 340 10.71 6.15 4.82
N LYS A 341 9.44 5.78 4.54
CA LYS A 341 8.51 6.64 3.80
C LYS A 341 8.21 7.95 4.53
N LEU A 342 8.11 7.93 5.87
CA LEU A 342 7.89 9.16 6.65
C LEU A 342 9.17 10.00 6.75
N MET A 343 10.32 9.35 6.92
CA MET A 343 11.64 9.99 6.93
C MET A 343 11.90 10.75 5.62
N GLU A 344 11.73 10.07 4.47
CA GLU A 344 11.90 10.67 3.15
C GLU A 344 10.95 11.86 2.94
N PHE A 345 9.66 11.70 3.26
CA PHE A 345 8.67 12.79 3.20
C PHE A 345 9.09 14.00 4.06
N GLY A 346 9.53 13.75 5.30
CA GLY A 346 9.97 14.78 6.22
C GLY A 346 11.20 15.54 5.76
N MET A 347 12.19 14.82 5.24
CA MET A 347 13.42 15.41 4.69
C MET A 347 13.12 16.31 3.50
N VAL A 348 12.37 15.80 2.52
CA VAL A 348 11.98 16.58 1.32
C VAL A 348 11.14 17.79 1.72
N ALA A 349 10.15 17.63 2.60
CA ALA A 349 9.32 18.75 3.05
C ALA A 349 10.16 19.82 3.78
N SER A 350 11.03 19.41 4.71
CA SER A 350 11.90 20.31 5.48
C SER A 350 12.81 21.14 4.57
N PHE A 351 13.47 20.50 3.62
CA PHE A 351 14.34 21.19 2.66
C PHE A 351 13.55 22.09 1.72
N ASN A 352 12.41 21.63 1.19
CA ASN A 352 11.56 22.45 0.32
C ASN A 352 11.02 23.69 1.01
N ILE A 353 10.69 23.64 2.30
CA ILE A 353 10.25 24.83 3.05
C ILE A 353 11.37 25.88 3.11
N MET A 354 12.61 25.45 3.31
CA MET A 354 13.76 26.35 3.25
C MET A 354 13.99 26.89 1.83
N MET A 355 13.76 26.07 0.79
CA MET A 355 13.82 26.52 -0.59
C MET A 355 12.70 27.51 -0.95
N VAL A 356 11.47 27.31 -0.47
CA VAL A 356 10.38 28.30 -0.56
C VAL A 356 10.82 29.63 0.01
N PHE A 357 11.43 29.62 1.20
CA PHE A 357 11.95 30.83 1.81
C PHE A 357 12.97 31.53 0.91
N VAL A 358 13.97 30.81 0.40
CA VAL A 358 14.99 31.39 -0.50
C VAL A 358 14.38 31.91 -1.79
N LEU A 359 13.50 31.13 -2.44
CA LEU A 359 12.82 31.51 -3.68
C LEU A 359 11.97 32.76 -3.49
N THR A 360 11.16 32.82 -2.43
CA THR A 360 10.32 33.99 -2.15
C THR A 360 11.18 35.22 -1.81
N MET A 361 12.25 35.05 -1.03
CA MET A 361 13.15 36.13 -0.66
C MET A 361 13.96 36.70 -1.83
N CYS A 362 14.21 35.89 -2.86
CA CYS A 362 14.90 36.33 -4.09
C CYS A 362 13.93 36.86 -5.14
N LEU A 363 12.94 36.06 -5.54
CA LEU A 363 12.05 36.38 -6.65
C LEU A 363 11.10 37.55 -6.34
N MET A 364 10.62 37.67 -5.10
CA MET A 364 9.68 38.73 -4.72
C MET A 364 10.31 40.12 -4.81
N PRO A 365 11.46 40.42 -4.18
CA PRO A 365 12.09 41.73 -4.33
C PRO A 365 12.54 42.03 -5.76
N ILE A 366 13.04 41.03 -6.50
CA ILE A 366 13.45 41.20 -7.90
C ILE A 366 12.25 41.60 -8.76
N TYR A 367 11.12 40.91 -8.63
CA TYR A 367 9.91 41.25 -9.35
C TYR A 367 9.42 42.66 -9.02
N ILE A 368 9.31 43.00 -7.74
CA ILE A 368 8.93 44.35 -7.30
C ILE A 368 9.90 45.38 -7.87
N SER A 369 11.20 45.07 -8.00
CA SER A 369 12.19 45.97 -8.60
C SER A 369 11.87 46.35 -10.05
N PHE A 370 11.14 45.51 -10.79
CA PHE A 370 10.70 45.78 -12.17
C PHE A 370 9.34 46.50 -12.27
N LEU A 371 8.53 46.51 -11.21
CA LEU A 371 7.24 47.20 -11.19
C LEU A 371 7.39 48.72 -10.99
N ASP A 372 6.45 49.53 -11.46
CA ASP A 372 6.43 50.94 -11.07
C ASP A 372 6.09 51.13 -9.58
N THR A 373 6.39 52.30 -9.03
CA THR A 373 5.99 52.64 -7.64
C THR A 373 4.49 52.42 -7.46
N PRO A 374 4.05 51.66 -6.44
CA PRO A 374 2.66 51.27 -6.30
C PRO A 374 1.74 52.51 -6.17
N GLU A 375 0.76 52.61 -7.05
CA GLU A 375 -0.29 53.65 -6.98
C GLU A 375 -1.11 53.57 -5.68
N GLN A 376 -1.68 54.70 -5.23
CA GLN A 376 -2.47 54.79 -3.99
C GLN A 376 -3.61 53.75 -3.90
N ARG A 377 -4.16 53.30 -5.03
CA ARG A 377 -5.20 52.26 -5.08
C ARG A 377 -4.73 50.92 -4.51
N HIS A 378 -3.45 50.58 -4.65
CA HIS A 378 -2.85 49.36 -4.11
C HIS A 378 -2.57 49.45 -2.60
N LEU A 379 -2.55 50.66 -2.02
CA LEU A 379 -2.33 50.88 -0.58
C LEU A 379 -3.63 50.83 0.24
N LYS A 380 -4.81 50.93 -0.39
CA LYS A 380 -6.13 50.98 0.28
C LYS A 380 -6.47 49.75 1.13
N HIS A 381 -5.82 48.60 0.93
CA HIS A 381 -6.04 47.41 1.75
C HIS A 381 -5.52 47.57 3.19
N LEU A 382 -4.53 48.46 3.41
CA LEU A 382 -3.94 48.74 4.73
C LEU A 382 -4.86 49.56 5.64
N ASP A 383 -5.75 50.38 5.06
CA ASP A 383 -6.58 51.34 5.80
C ASP A 383 -8.06 50.88 5.91
N ARG A 384 -8.34 49.58 5.77
CA ARG A 384 -9.72 49.06 5.89
C ARG A 384 -10.23 49.22 7.32
N LYS A 385 -11.15 50.18 7.52
CA LYS A 385 -11.81 50.48 8.81
C LYS A 385 -12.32 49.24 9.56
N PHE A 386 -12.84 48.26 8.83
CA PHE A 386 -13.29 46.98 9.41
C PHE A 386 -12.16 46.17 10.07
N ALA A 387 -11.01 46.05 9.42
CA ALA A 387 -9.87 45.30 9.97
C ALA A 387 -9.33 45.99 11.24
N ILE A 388 -9.24 47.32 11.22
CA ILE A 388 -8.82 48.11 12.38
C ILE A 388 -9.82 47.97 13.53
N ALA A 389 -11.13 48.03 13.25
CA ALA A 389 -12.17 47.84 14.26
C ALA A 389 -12.16 46.41 14.84
N MET A 390 -11.97 45.39 14.01
CA MET A 390 -11.85 43.99 14.45
C MET A 390 -10.62 43.79 15.34
N VAL A 391 -9.45 44.29 14.93
CA VAL A 391 -8.23 44.22 15.74
C VAL A 391 -8.42 44.98 17.06
N GLY A 392 -9.02 46.17 17.02
CA GLY A 392 -9.34 46.94 18.23
C GLY A 392 -10.29 46.19 19.17
N TYR A 393 -11.30 45.50 18.62
CA TYR A 393 -12.21 44.65 19.39
C TYR A 393 -11.47 43.46 20.03
N ILE A 394 -10.59 42.77 19.29
CA ILE A 394 -9.75 41.70 19.83
C ILE A 394 -8.87 42.22 20.97
N VAL A 395 -8.18 43.34 20.77
CA VAL A 395 -7.33 43.97 21.79
C VAL A 395 -8.15 44.33 23.03
N HIS A 396 -9.34 44.88 22.85
CA HIS A 396 -10.24 45.22 23.96
C HIS A 396 -10.64 43.98 24.77
N ILE A 397 -11.00 42.88 24.11
CA ILE A 397 -11.33 41.62 24.79
C ILE A 397 -10.11 41.07 25.53
N VAL A 398 -8.95 41.01 24.85
CA VAL A 398 -7.71 40.46 25.42
C VAL A 398 -7.25 41.25 26.65
N GLN A 399 -7.34 42.58 26.61
CA GLN A 399 -6.90 43.42 27.72
C GLN A 399 -7.93 43.49 28.86
N ARG A 400 -9.23 43.60 28.55
CA ARG A 400 -10.26 43.87 29.56
C ARG A 400 -10.97 42.63 30.10
N ARG A 401 -10.93 41.50 29.36
CA ARG A 401 -11.57 40.22 29.75
C ARG A 401 -10.59 39.04 29.78
N ARG A 402 -9.32 39.28 30.13
CA ARG A 402 -8.26 38.24 30.20
C ARG A 402 -8.61 37.02 31.06
N THR A 403 -9.31 37.21 32.19
CA THR A 403 -9.72 36.11 33.08
C THR A 403 -10.70 35.17 32.39
N LEU A 404 -11.66 35.73 31.66
CA LEU A 404 -12.60 34.94 30.85
C LEU A 404 -11.85 34.13 29.78
N ILE A 405 -10.86 34.74 29.11
CA ILE A 405 -10.04 34.02 28.12
C ILE A 405 -9.32 32.85 28.76
N TYR A 406 -8.63 33.05 29.90
CA TYR A 406 -7.93 31.96 30.57
C TYR A 406 -8.86 30.83 31.01
N VAL A 407 -10.04 31.17 31.57
CA VAL A 407 -11.04 30.16 31.96
C VAL A 407 -11.52 29.37 30.74
N LEU A 408 -11.85 30.06 29.64
CA LEU A 408 -12.28 29.41 28.41
C LEU A 408 -11.16 28.56 27.79
N THR A 409 -9.92 29.03 27.79
CA THR A 409 -8.76 28.27 27.30
C THR A 409 -8.55 27.02 28.14
N ILE A 410 -8.58 27.11 29.46
CA ILE A 410 -8.48 25.95 30.36
C ILE A 410 -9.62 24.96 30.10
N LEU A 411 -10.86 25.46 29.94
CA LEU A 411 -12.01 24.61 29.65
C LEU A 411 -11.85 23.89 28.30
N VAL A 412 -11.40 24.59 27.26
CA VAL A 412 -11.10 23.98 25.95
C VAL A 412 -9.98 22.95 26.05
N ILE A 413 -8.93 23.21 26.83
CA ILE A 413 -7.85 22.25 27.09
C ILE A 413 -8.41 21.00 27.77
N ILE A 414 -9.22 21.15 28.84
CA ILE A 414 -9.82 20.01 29.54
C ILE A 414 -10.67 19.18 28.57
N VAL A 415 -11.55 19.82 27.78
CA VAL A 415 -12.36 19.12 26.77
C VAL A 415 -11.49 18.44 25.72
N SER A 416 -10.39 19.06 25.29
CA SER A 416 -9.46 18.49 24.33
C SER A 416 -8.71 17.27 24.89
N VAL A 417 -8.29 17.31 26.16
CA VAL A 417 -7.66 16.15 26.84
C VAL A 417 -8.67 15.01 27.02
N LEU A 418 -9.91 15.31 27.39
CA LEU A 418 -11.00 14.32 27.45
C LEU A 418 -11.34 13.73 26.07
N GLY A 419 -11.20 14.53 25.00
CA GLY A 419 -11.35 14.06 23.62
C GLY A 419 -10.19 13.17 23.18
N PHE A 420 -8.96 13.54 23.55
CA PHE A 420 -7.73 12.80 23.24
C PHE A 420 -7.77 11.36 23.78
N SER A 421 -8.31 11.14 24.97
CA SER A 421 -8.43 9.79 25.55
C SER A 421 -9.38 8.85 24.79
N LYS A 422 -10.21 9.38 23.87
CA LYS A 422 -11.13 8.60 23.03
C LYS A 422 -10.55 8.23 21.67
N ILE A 423 -9.33 8.70 21.33
CA ILE A 423 -8.70 8.37 20.05
C ILE A 423 -8.34 6.88 20.04
N LYS A 424 -8.85 6.15 19.04
CA LYS A 424 -8.50 4.76 18.77
C LYS A 424 -7.60 4.71 17.54
N THR A 425 -6.47 4.04 17.66
CA THR A 425 -5.56 3.79 16.54
C THR A 425 -6.02 2.56 15.77
N THR A 426 -6.35 2.73 14.49
CA THR A 426 -6.70 1.64 13.55
C THR A 426 -5.68 1.57 12.43
N GLY A 427 -5.64 0.46 11.69
CA GLY A 427 -4.65 0.23 10.64
C GLY A 427 -5.13 -0.82 9.64
N ASN A 428 -6.36 -0.67 9.16
CA ASN A 428 -6.98 -1.56 8.18
C ASN A 428 -6.58 -1.08 6.78
N LEU A 429 -6.54 -1.98 5.80
CA LEU A 429 -6.11 -1.62 4.45
C LEU A 429 -7.15 -0.75 3.74
N THR A 430 -8.44 -0.97 4.04
CA THR A 430 -9.57 -0.31 3.38
C THR A 430 -10.23 0.79 4.20
N SER A 431 -9.75 1.11 5.41
CA SER A 431 -10.39 2.14 6.26
C SER A 431 -10.33 3.55 5.68
N ASP A 432 -9.35 3.81 4.81
CA ASP A 432 -9.17 5.12 4.18
C ASP A 432 -10.11 5.32 2.98
N LEU A 433 -10.81 4.26 2.55
CA LEU A 433 -11.76 4.33 1.44
C LEU A 433 -13.13 4.83 1.90
N PRO A 434 -13.83 5.63 1.08
CA PRO A 434 -15.21 6.02 1.35
C PRO A 434 -16.13 4.81 1.57
N LYS A 435 -17.12 4.94 2.45
CA LYS A 435 -18.06 3.82 2.77
C LYS A 435 -18.82 3.27 1.55
N ASN A 436 -19.03 4.09 0.52
CA ASN A 436 -19.73 3.72 -0.71
C ASN A 436 -18.78 3.40 -1.87
N ASP A 437 -17.48 3.30 -1.62
CA ASP A 437 -16.50 3.01 -2.66
C ASP A 437 -16.67 1.58 -3.21
N THR A 438 -16.49 1.41 -4.52
CA THR A 438 -16.62 0.12 -5.21
C THR A 438 -15.61 -0.90 -4.71
N ILE A 439 -14.38 -0.46 -4.41
CA ILE A 439 -13.31 -1.33 -3.91
C ILE A 439 -13.71 -1.90 -2.55
N LEU A 440 -14.24 -1.07 -1.65
CA LEU A 440 -14.69 -1.50 -0.33
C LEU A 440 -15.86 -2.48 -0.43
N GLN A 441 -16.78 -2.26 -1.37
CA GLN A 441 -17.90 -3.17 -1.62
C GLN A 441 -17.41 -4.53 -2.13
N ASP A 442 -16.44 -4.54 -3.06
CA ASP A 442 -15.89 -5.76 -3.61
C ASP A 442 -15.08 -6.54 -2.56
N VAL A 443 -14.26 -5.87 -1.75
CA VAL A 443 -13.55 -6.51 -0.62
C VAL A 443 -14.53 -7.17 0.34
N LYS A 444 -15.60 -6.47 0.75
CA LYS A 444 -16.65 -7.04 1.61
C LYS A 444 -17.41 -8.19 0.95
N PHE A 445 -17.61 -8.10 -0.37
CA PHE A 445 -18.21 -9.18 -1.16
C PHE A 445 -17.34 -10.44 -1.12
N MET A 446 -16.01 -10.29 -1.24
CA MET A 446 -15.06 -11.40 -1.13
C MET A 446 -15.04 -12.00 0.28
N GLU A 447 -15.01 -11.18 1.33
CA GLU A 447 -15.07 -11.64 2.72
C GLU A 447 -16.34 -12.42 3.03
N LYS A 448 -17.49 -11.96 2.52
CA LYS A 448 -18.78 -12.61 2.70
C LYS A 448 -18.83 -13.98 2.02
N ASN A 449 -18.23 -14.12 0.83
CA ASN A 449 -18.34 -15.32 0.01
C ASN A 449 -17.21 -16.34 0.20
N PHE A 450 -16.01 -15.88 0.55
CA PHE A 450 -14.80 -16.71 0.62
C PHE A 450 -14.11 -16.67 1.99
N GLY A 451 -14.59 -15.85 2.92
CA GLY A 451 -14.14 -15.82 4.33
C GLY A 451 -12.97 -14.87 4.61
N GLY A 452 -12.35 -14.29 3.58
CA GLY A 452 -11.26 -13.32 3.73
C GLY A 452 -11.01 -12.53 2.45
N SER A 453 -10.12 -11.54 2.54
CA SER A 453 -9.73 -10.64 1.44
C SER A 453 -8.24 -10.28 1.44
N ILE A 454 -7.59 -10.38 2.60
CA ILE A 454 -6.16 -10.06 2.79
C ILE A 454 -5.36 -11.35 2.93
N PRO A 455 -4.24 -11.54 2.19
CA PRO A 455 -3.39 -12.71 2.35
C PRO A 455 -2.85 -12.87 3.78
N PHE A 456 -2.92 -14.08 4.31
CA PHE A 456 -2.38 -14.47 5.61
C PHE A 456 -1.56 -15.76 5.47
N GLU A 457 -0.32 -15.72 5.92
CA GLU A 457 0.68 -16.76 5.64
C GLU A 457 1.25 -17.34 6.93
N ILE A 458 1.37 -18.66 6.96
CA ILE A 458 1.97 -19.40 8.07
C ILE A 458 3.12 -20.21 7.51
N MET A 459 4.32 -19.94 8.01
CA MET A 459 5.52 -20.71 7.69
C MET A 459 5.83 -21.67 8.82
N VAL A 460 5.93 -22.96 8.52
CA VAL A 460 6.31 -23.98 9.49
C VAL A 460 7.63 -24.61 9.04
N SER A 461 8.69 -24.40 9.83
CA SER A 461 10.01 -24.98 9.58
C SER A 461 10.21 -26.25 10.38
N TYR A 462 10.54 -27.34 9.71
CA TYR A 462 10.76 -28.66 10.31
C TYR A 462 12.22 -29.00 10.59
N LYS A 463 13.15 -28.14 10.17
CA LYS A 463 14.61 -28.27 10.34
C LYS A 463 15.26 -29.55 9.79
N GLU A 464 14.48 -30.53 9.33
CA GLU A 464 14.91 -31.81 8.77
C GLU A 464 14.25 -32.07 7.42
N ARG A 465 15.03 -32.50 6.43
CA ARG A 465 14.55 -32.80 5.09
C ARG A 465 13.66 -34.05 5.10
N GLY A 466 12.52 -33.98 4.39
CA GLY A 466 11.60 -35.12 4.24
C GLY A 466 10.70 -35.40 5.44
N ARG A 467 10.81 -34.63 6.53
CA ARG A 467 9.96 -34.76 7.72
C ARG A 467 8.47 -34.53 7.43
N LEU A 468 8.16 -33.70 6.43
CA LEU A 468 6.79 -33.42 5.97
C LEU A 468 5.98 -34.70 5.67
N PHE A 469 6.59 -35.72 5.06
CA PHE A 469 5.86 -36.93 4.64
C PHE A 469 5.65 -37.95 5.77
N LYS A 470 6.13 -37.65 6.99
CA LYS A 470 5.79 -38.45 8.19
C LYS A 470 4.31 -38.26 8.52
N GLY A 471 3.62 -39.34 8.87
CA GLY A 471 2.17 -39.32 9.16
C GLY A 471 1.81 -38.31 10.25
N SER A 472 2.54 -38.36 11.36
CA SER A 472 2.34 -37.45 12.50
C SER A 472 2.56 -35.98 12.16
N THR A 473 3.45 -35.66 11.21
CA THR A 473 3.65 -34.28 10.75
C THR A 473 2.49 -33.80 9.90
N MET A 474 1.99 -34.65 9.01
CA MET A 474 0.83 -34.30 8.18
C MET A 474 -0.45 -34.13 9.01
N GLU A 475 -0.66 -35.01 10.00
CA GLU A 475 -1.78 -34.91 10.95
C GLU A 475 -1.75 -33.59 11.73
N ARG A 476 -0.57 -33.16 12.21
CA ARG A 476 -0.42 -31.88 12.93
C ARG A 476 -0.72 -30.66 12.05
N VAL A 477 -0.32 -30.68 10.77
CA VAL A 477 -0.67 -29.58 9.86
C VAL A 477 -2.17 -29.60 9.54
N GLU A 478 -2.78 -30.78 9.39
CA GLU A 478 -4.23 -30.92 9.20
C GLU A 478 -4.98 -30.38 10.42
N GLU A 479 -4.54 -30.67 11.64
CA GLU A 479 -5.09 -30.11 12.88
C GLU A 479 -5.01 -28.57 12.91
N VAL A 480 -3.89 -28.00 12.44
CA VAL A 480 -3.79 -26.54 12.26
C VAL A 480 -4.80 -26.06 11.23
N GLN A 481 -4.95 -26.71 10.08
CA GLN A 481 -5.92 -26.31 9.06
C GLN A 481 -7.37 -26.37 9.60
N GLU A 482 -7.72 -27.38 10.40
CA GLU A 482 -9.02 -27.49 11.07
C GLU A 482 -9.25 -26.40 12.11
N MET A 483 -8.22 -26.05 12.90
CA MET A 483 -8.28 -24.94 13.84
C MET A 483 -8.63 -23.62 13.12
N PHE A 484 -8.02 -23.36 11.96
CA PHE A 484 -8.33 -22.17 11.15
C PHE A 484 -9.73 -22.25 10.53
N ALA A 485 -10.19 -23.44 10.13
CA ALA A 485 -11.53 -23.63 9.56
C ALA A 485 -12.68 -23.34 10.54
N GLN A 486 -12.42 -23.48 11.86
CA GLN A 486 -13.39 -23.14 12.91
C GLN A 486 -13.48 -21.63 13.18
N ASP A 487 -12.51 -20.85 12.68
CA ASP A 487 -12.43 -19.43 12.94
C ASP A 487 -12.99 -18.61 11.78
N SER A 488 -14.10 -17.92 12.03
CA SER A 488 -14.79 -17.09 11.04
C SER A 488 -13.98 -15.90 10.48
N LEU A 489 -12.80 -15.62 11.05
CA LEU A 489 -11.89 -14.56 10.55
C LEU A 489 -11.08 -14.99 9.33
N PHE A 490 -10.94 -16.29 9.09
CA PHE A 490 -10.09 -16.82 8.03
C PHE A 490 -10.91 -17.51 6.93
N SER A 491 -10.41 -17.42 5.71
CA SER A 491 -10.83 -18.25 4.60
C SER A 491 -10.34 -19.68 4.80
N LYS A 492 -10.78 -20.55 3.89
CA LYS A 492 -10.19 -21.87 3.76
C LYS A 492 -8.67 -21.79 3.59
N THR A 493 -7.98 -22.68 4.30
CA THR A 493 -6.52 -22.84 4.22
C THR A 493 -6.13 -23.79 3.09
N ILE A 494 -4.94 -23.57 2.53
CA ILE A 494 -4.30 -24.45 1.55
C ILE A 494 -2.89 -24.75 2.04
N SER A 495 -2.52 -26.03 2.01
CA SER A 495 -1.17 -26.49 2.29
C SER A 495 -0.71 -27.55 1.29
N PRO A 496 0.58 -27.96 1.29
CA PRO A 496 1.05 -29.11 0.52
C PRO A 496 0.28 -30.41 0.80
N ILE A 497 -0.38 -30.51 1.96
CA ILE A 497 -1.12 -31.70 2.36
C ILE A 497 -2.43 -31.83 1.59
N ASP A 498 -3.07 -30.71 1.22
CA ASP A 498 -4.24 -30.74 0.34
C ASP A 498 -3.91 -31.39 -1.01
N PHE A 499 -2.69 -31.20 -1.50
CA PHE A 499 -2.21 -31.88 -2.70
C PHE A 499 -2.01 -33.38 -2.47
N VAL A 500 -1.47 -33.78 -1.30
CA VAL A 500 -1.34 -35.19 -0.91
C VAL A 500 -2.71 -35.88 -0.82
N LYS A 501 -3.71 -35.21 -0.25
CA LYS A 501 -5.11 -35.68 -0.20
C LYS A 501 -5.72 -35.78 -1.60
N ALA A 502 -5.43 -34.81 -2.47
CA ALA A 502 -5.88 -34.83 -3.86
C ALA A 502 -5.25 -36.00 -4.65
N ILE A 503 -3.98 -36.33 -4.42
CA ILE A 503 -3.34 -37.53 -4.98
C ILE A 503 -4.02 -38.81 -4.47
N ASN A 504 -4.29 -38.89 -3.16
CA ASN A 504 -4.97 -40.05 -2.59
C ASN A 504 -6.36 -40.25 -3.22
N MET A 505 -7.12 -39.16 -3.35
CA MET A 505 -8.42 -39.14 -4.03
C MET A 505 -8.30 -39.61 -5.49
N ALA A 506 -7.30 -39.12 -6.23
CA ALA A 506 -7.05 -39.51 -7.62
C ALA A 506 -6.70 -41.00 -7.76
N TYR A 507 -5.97 -41.56 -6.81
CA TYR A 507 -5.65 -42.98 -6.77
C TYR A 507 -6.90 -43.85 -6.73
N TYR A 508 -7.89 -43.45 -5.94
CA TYR A 508 -9.20 -44.11 -5.82
C TYR A 508 -10.22 -43.54 -6.82
N ASN A 509 -9.79 -43.34 -8.08
CA ASN A 509 -10.65 -42.89 -9.20
C ASN A 509 -11.42 -41.58 -8.92
N ASN A 510 -10.80 -40.64 -8.21
CA ASN A 510 -11.39 -39.36 -7.79
C ASN A 510 -12.63 -39.50 -6.89
N ASN A 511 -12.73 -40.56 -6.07
CA ASN A 511 -13.78 -40.67 -5.05
C ASN A 511 -13.60 -39.60 -3.95
N PRO A 512 -14.54 -38.65 -3.76
CA PRO A 512 -14.41 -37.57 -2.76
C PRO A 512 -14.24 -38.06 -1.32
N GLU A 513 -14.75 -39.25 -0.96
CA GLU A 513 -14.57 -39.85 0.37
C GLU A 513 -13.12 -40.22 0.67
N LYS A 514 -12.26 -40.28 -0.35
CA LYS A 514 -10.83 -40.56 -0.26
C LYS A 514 -9.98 -39.28 -0.27
N TYR A 515 -10.59 -38.10 -0.12
CA TYR A 515 -9.88 -36.85 0.17
C TYR A 515 -9.42 -36.82 1.64
N CYS A 516 -8.51 -37.72 1.99
CA CYS A 516 -7.94 -37.88 3.32
C CYS A 516 -6.44 -38.22 3.22
N LEU A 517 -5.74 -38.17 4.35
CA LEU A 517 -4.31 -38.49 4.40
C LEU A 517 -4.04 -39.92 3.91
N ILE A 518 -2.90 -40.10 3.24
CA ILE A 518 -2.48 -41.42 2.74
C ILE A 518 -2.13 -42.32 3.93
N SER A 519 -2.81 -43.46 4.02
CA SER A 519 -2.55 -44.48 5.05
C SER A 519 -1.10 -44.99 4.97
N ASN A 520 -0.50 -45.38 6.10
CA ASN A 520 0.88 -45.91 6.09
C ASN A 520 1.05 -47.16 5.20
N ARG A 521 -0.01 -47.96 5.03
CA ARG A 521 -0.03 -49.11 4.11
C ARG A 521 0.04 -48.68 2.65
N ASP A 522 -0.67 -47.60 2.30
CA ASP A 522 -0.74 -47.09 0.93
C ASP A 522 0.49 -46.25 0.54
N LYS A 523 1.23 -45.68 1.50
CA LYS A 523 2.41 -44.83 1.22
C LYS A 523 3.46 -45.53 0.36
N LEU A 524 3.82 -46.77 0.69
CA LEU A 524 4.82 -47.53 -0.06
C LEU A 524 4.38 -47.80 -1.51
N ARG A 525 3.07 -48.03 -1.71
CA ARG A 525 2.47 -48.26 -3.02
C ARG A 525 2.41 -46.97 -3.85
N LEU A 526 2.00 -45.87 -3.22
CA LEU A 526 1.87 -44.55 -3.85
C LEU A 526 3.22 -43.89 -4.13
N LYS A 527 4.29 -44.28 -3.44
CA LYS A 527 5.65 -43.77 -3.68
C LYS A 527 6.05 -43.85 -5.15
N ARG A 528 5.83 -45.01 -5.80
CA ARG A 528 6.14 -45.20 -7.24
C ARG A 528 5.36 -44.25 -8.14
N TYR A 529 4.10 -43.99 -7.81
CA TYR A 529 3.26 -43.06 -8.57
C TYR A 529 3.70 -41.60 -8.37
N MET A 530 4.13 -41.24 -7.16
CA MET A 530 4.63 -39.91 -6.84
C MET A 530 5.99 -39.62 -7.48
N ASP A 531 6.90 -40.59 -7.45
CA ASP A 531 8.23 -40.47 -8.09
C ASP A 531 8.10 -40.29 -9.61
N ASN A 532 7.07 -40.91 -10.22
CA ASN A 532 6.77 -40.81 -11.65
C ASN A 532 5.88 -39.61 -12.02
N LEU A 533 5.41 -38.82 -11.05
CA LEU A 533 4.55 -37.66 -11.27
C LEU A 533 5.40 -36.43 -11.60
N SER A 534 5.58 -36.15 -12.89
CA SER A 534 6.25 -34.94 -13.35
C SER A 534 5.31 -33.73 -13.28
N ILE A 535 5.38 -32.97 -12.19
CA ILE A 535 4.57 -31.75 -11.94
C ILE A 535 5.16 -30.52 -12.68
N SER A 536 6.33 -30.66 -13.29
CA SER A 536 7.14 -29.56 -13.81
C SER A 536 6.62 -28.87 -15.09
N ASN A 537 5.61 -29.39 -15.78
CA ASN A 537 5.24 -28.93 -17.14
C ASN A 537 3.78 -28.46 -17.34
N THR A 538 3.00 -28.24 -16.29
CA THR A 538 1.62 -27.72 -16.46
C THR A 538 1.61 -26.19 -16.43
N ASN A 539 2.03 -25.55 -17.52
CA ASN A 539 1.78 -24.12 -17.72
C ASN A 539 0.25 -23.85 -17.68
N GLY A 540 -0.16 -22.89 -16.85
CA GLY A 540 -1.48 -22.22 -16.97
C GLY A 540 -2.72 -22.97 -16.46
N GLY A 541 -2.72 -23.51 -15.23
CA GLY A 541 -3.99 -23.89 -14.58
C GLY A 541 -3.97 -24.75 -13.30
N GLY A 542 -2.82 -25.01 -12.68
CA GLY A 542 -2.73 -25.78 -11.44
C GLY A 542 -1.98 -25.02 -10.33
N LEU A 543 -2.36 -25.22 -9.06
CA LEU A 543 -1.54 -24.81 -7.92
C LEU A 543 -0.19 -25.54 -8.00
N SER A 544 0.90 -24.80 -8.15
CA SER A 544 2.24 -25.36 -8.17
C SER A 544 2.69 -25.73 -6.75
N LEU A 545 3.18 -26.95 -6.52
CA LEU A 545 3.80 -27.29 -5.22
C LEU A 545 5.00 -26.41 -4.88
N LYS A 546 5.66 -25.82 -5.90
CA LYS A 546 6.79 -24.91 -5.69
C LYS A 546 6.39 -23.64 -4.94
N GLU A 547 5.12 -23.26 -4.95
CA GLU A 547 4.62 -22.09 -4.20
C GLU A 547 4.33 -22.39 -2.73
N LEU A 548 4.23 -23.68 -2.37
CA LEU A 548 3.82 -24.15 -1.03
C LEU A 548 4.94 -24.88 -0.25
N LEU A 549 6.03 -25.25 -0.94
CA LEU A 549 7.22 -25.86 -0.36
C LEU A 549 8.47 -25.09 -0.79
N ASP A 550 9.37 -24.84 0.16
CA ASP A 550 10.66 -24.25 -0.15
C ASP A 550 11.53 -25.18 -1.02
N THR A 551 12.49 -24.61 -1.75
CA THR A 551 13.40 -25.34 -2.65
C THR A 551 14.12 -26.51 -1.95
N ASN A 552 14.38 -26.38 -0.65
CA ASN A 552 15.07 -27.37 0.15
C ASN A 552 14.14 -28.30 0.95
N THR A 553 12.82 -28.12 0.86
CA THR A 553 11.77 -28.90 1.55
C THR A 553 11.87 -28.91 3.09
N PHE A 554 12.43 -27.85 3.69
CA PHE A 554 12.51 -27.65 5.15
C PHE A 554 11.34 -26.85 5.72
N THR A 555 10.74 -25.98 4.93
CA THR A 555 9.72 -25.03 5.37
C THR A 555 8.50 -25.18 4.49
N LEU A 556 7.36 -25.48 5.11
CA LEU A 556 6.08 -25.48 4.42
C LEU A 556 5.39 -24.13 4.60
N ARG A 557 4.53 -23.82 3.64
CA ARG A 557 3.64 -22.66 3.67
C ARG A 557 2.19 -23.13 3.77
N ILE A 558 1.47 -22.64 4.79
CA ILE A 558 0.01 -22.73 4.86
C ILE A 558 -0.52 -21.34 4.51
N ARG A 559 -1.29 -21.27 3.44
CA ARG A 559 -1.85 -20.03 2.91
C ARG A 559 -3.35 -19.95 3.23
N CYS A 560 -3.81 -18.78 3.67
CA CYS A 560 -5.23 -18.43 3.70
C CYS A 560 -5.40 -16.93 3.46
N GLN A 561 -6.65 -16.48 3.47
CA GLN A 561 -7.00 -15.07 3.53
C GLN A 561 -7.65 -14.78 4.88
N MET A 562 -7.48 -13.56 5.37
CA MET A 562 -8.10 -13.04 6.57
C MET A 562 -8.99 -11.86 6.20
N LYS A 563 -10.01 -11.58 7.01
CA LYS A 563 -10.81 -10.34 6.91
C LYS A 563 -9.96 -9.11 7.22
N ASP A 564 -10.32 -7.97 6.64
CA ASP A 564 -9.64 -6.68 6.86
C ASP A 564 -10.00 -6.06 8.22
N ILE A 565 -9.30 -6.51 9.26
CA ILE A 565 -9.43 -6.05 10.65
C ILE A 565 -8.26 -5.14 11.06
N GLY A 566 -8.36 -4.48 12.23
CA GLY A 566 -7.35 -3.52 12.66
C GLY A 566 -6.01 -4.16 13.01
N SER A 567 -4.91 -3.44 12.75
CA SER A 567 -3.54 -3.91 12.99
C SER A 567 -3.30 -4.44 14.41
N PHE A 568 -3.88 -3.80 15.44
CA PHE A 568 -3.82 -4.29 16.83
C PHE A 568 -4.60 -5.59 17.04
N GLU A 569 -5.77 -5.74 16.41
CA GLU A 569 -6.58 -6.96 16.47
C GLU A 569 -5.85 -8.11 15.76
N VAL A 570 -5.21 -7.83 14.60
CA VAL A 570 -4.34 -8.77 13.91
C VAL A 570 -3.20 -9.21 14.83
N ALA A 571 -2.49 -8.28 15.46
CA ALA A 571 -1.35 -8.61 16.33
C ALA A 571 -1.76 -9.52 17.49
N GLN A 572 -2.83 -9.18 18.21
CA GLN A 572 -3.38 -10.00 19.29
C GLN A 572 -3.79 -11.40 18.80
N LYS A 573 -4.40 -11.45 17.61
CA LYS A 573 -4.82 -12.71 17.01
C LYS A 573 -3.63 -13.58 16.64
N VAL A 574 -2.59 -13.00 16.04
CA VAL A 574 -1.34 -13.67 15.67
C VAL A 574 -0.65 -14.23 16.92
N ASP A 575 -0.57 -13.47 18.01
CA ASP A 575 0.03 -13.96 19.27
C ASP A 575 -0.71 -15.18 19.83
N SER A 576 -2.04 -15.14 19.84
CA SER A 576 -2.87 -16.28 20.26
C SER A 576 -2.71 -17.48 19.33
N LEU A 577 -2.73 -17.27 18.01
CA LEU A 577 -2.56 -18.34 17.03
C LEU A 577 -1.18 -18.97 17.10
N LYS A 578 -0.13 -18.16 17.31
CA LYS A 578 1.24 -18.65 17.45
C LYS A 578 1.37 -19.62 18.61
N GLN A 579 0.75 -19.33 19.76
CA GLN A 579 0.74 -20.25 20.91
C GLN A 579 0.01 -21.57 20.59
N LYS A 580 -1.16 -21.49 19.96
CA LYS A 580 -1.93 -22.69 19.59
C LYS A 580 -1.20 -23.54 18.56
N VAL A 581 -0.70 -22.92 17.49
CA VAL A 581 0.08 -23.60 16.44
C VAL A 581 1.34 -24.23 17.03
N ASP A 582 2.03 -23.54 17.95
CA ASP A 582 3.22 -24.09 18.62
C ASP A 582 2.85 -25.29 19.52
N SER A 583 1.69 -25.28 20.19
CA SER A 583 1.23 -26.43 20.99
C SER A 583 0.90 -27.66 20.13
N ILE A 584 0.40 -27.48 18.91
CA ILE A 584 0.13 -28.57 17.97
C ILE A 584 1.43 -29.15 17.42
N PHE A 585 2.37 -28.28 17.01
CA PHE A 585 3.65 -28.75 16.44
C PHE A 585 4.64 -29.25 17.49
N ASN A 586 4.62 -28.70 18.70
CA ASN A 586 5.57 -28.98 19.78
C ASN A 586 4.86 -29.26 21.13
N PRO A 587 4.03 -30.33 21.24
CA PRO A 587 3.26 -30.61 22.45
C PRO A 587 4.14 -30.83 23.69
N ASP A 588 5.32 -31.43 23.50
CA ASP A 588 6.25 -31.74 24.58
C ASP A 588 7.15 -30.56 24.99
N LYS A 589 7.05 -29.42 24.30
CA LYS A 589 7.95 -28.27 24.51
C LYS A 589 7.98 -27.80 25.96
N ALA A 590 6.82 -27.67 26.60
CA ALA A 590 6.73 -27.25 27.99
C ALA A 590 7.41 -28.25 28.94
N GLN A 591 7.29 -29.56 28.67
CA GLN A 591 7.98 -30.58 29.44
C GLN A 591 9.49 -30.53 29.19
N ILE A 592 9.93 -30.42 27.94
CA ILE A 592 11.34 -30.34 27.55
C ILE A 592 11.99 -29.09 28.14
N GLU A 593 11.34 -27.92 28.08
CA GLU A 593 11.85 -26.68 28.68
C GLU A 593 11.94 -26.80 30.20
N ASN A 594 10.97 -27.44 30.86
CA ASN A 594 11.02 -27.73 32.29
C ASN A 594 12.18 -28.67 32.63
N TYR A 595 12.39 -29.75 31.85
CA TYR A 595 13.56 -30.61 32.00
C TYR A 595 14.87 -29.85 31.76
N PHE A 596 14.92 -28.94 30.78
CA PHE A 596 16.11 -28.14 30.49
C PHE A 596 16.41 -27.11 31.58
N GLN A 597 15.39 -26.47 32.15
CA GLN A 597 15.53 -25.59 33.31
C GLN A 597 16.02 -26.36 34.53
N LYS A 598 15.45 -27.55 34.81
CA LYS A 598 15.94 -28.45 35.87
C LYS A 598 17.38 -28.88 35.63
N LEU A 599 17.77 -29.22 34.40
CA LEU A 599 19.15 -29.55 34.04
C LEU A 599 20.11 -28.36 34.18
N LYS A 600 19.69 -27.13 33.83
CA LYS A 600 20.46 -25.90 34.09
C LYS A 600 20.66 -25.65 35.58
N LEU A 601 19.63 -25.88 36.40
CA LEU A 601 19.69 -25.76 37.85
C LEU A 601 20.64 -26.81 38.46
N ILE A 602 20.64 -28.04 37.93
CA ILE A 602 21.55 -29.11 38.34
C ILE A 602 23.00 -28.84 37.86
N LYS A 603 23.19 -28.24 36.69
CA LYS A 603 24.52 -27.84 36.19
C LYS A 603 25.15 -26.69 36.98
N ASN A 604 24.35 -25.85 37.65
CA ASN A 604 24.88 -24.78 38.51
C ASN A 604 25.42 -25.28 39.86
N THR A 605 25.28 -26.57 40.20
CA THR A 605 25.72 -27.12 41.48
C THR A 605 26.99 -27.98 41.42
N SER A 606 27.66 -28.22 40.28
CA SER A 606 29.06 -28.74 40.27
C SER A 606 29.71 -28.81 38.88
N ILE A 607 30.89 -28.15 38.75
CA ILE A 607 32.05 -28.45 37.86
C ILE A 607 31.98 -27.95 36.37
N PRO A 608 33.10 -27.45 35.78
CA PRO A 608 33.11 -26.49 34.68
C PRO A 608 32.93 -27.06 33.27
N PHE A 609 32.48 -26.17 32.39
CA PHE A 609 32.23 -26.32 30.97
C PHE A 609 33.40 -26.92 30.16
N TYR A 610 33.11 -28.00 29.44
CA TYR A 610 33.64 -28.20 28.08
C TYR A 610 32.49 -28.62 27.15
N THR A 611 32.27 -27.80 26.12
CA THR A 611 31.77 -28.13 24.77
C THR A 611 30.62 -29.13 24.63
N LEU A 612 29.47 -28.66 24.12
CA LEU A 612 28.91 -29.18 22.86
C LEU A 612 27.79 -28.26 22.32
N PHE A 613 28.08 -27.67 21.16
CA PHE A 613 27.10 -27.28 20.14
C PHE A 613 26.46 -28.55 19.53
N LEU A 614 25.28 -28.41 18.90
CA LEU A 614 24.48 -29.37 18.10
C LEU A 614 23.41 -30.20 18.84
N MET A 615 22.13 -29.81 18.64
CA MET A 615 21.12 -30.56 17.86
C MET A 615 19.88 -29.72 17.60
#